data_AF-A0A098EUZ9-F1
#
_entry.id   AF-A0A098EUZ9-F1
#
_cell.length_a   1.000
_cell.length_b   1.000
_cell.length_c   1.000
_cell.angle_alpha   90.00
_cell.angle_beta   90.00
_cell.angle_gamma   90.00
#
_symmetry.space_group_name_H-M   'P 1'
#
loop_
_entity.id
_entity.type
_entity.pdbx_description
1 polymer ?
#
loop_
_entity_poly.entity_id
_entity_poly.type
_entity_poly.pdbx_seq_one_letter_code
_entity_poly.pdbx_strand_id
1 'polypeptide(L)'
;MSINIYEIHLQTDKVSDVIKVLAYRLSKIYRENPEIVTDQLEDIDFFQKEEPSCFAVASLYENWVTIRHNSFEKQVSLANELSQVFNVTAIQAMGQSTVDTYHLSVHQDGKIVRSFNCGEDTNGLECAGAPFPFEAPIDDPENYFYDYEDMHAFCQNFGIELVTDANEEKNIWTIIRIKEKSVQEKPSFLASVKALFSGAAKQ
;
A
#
# COMPACT_ATOMS: atom_id res chain seq x y z
N MET A 1 5.10 -20.03 4.58
CA MET A 1 4.27 -19.10 3.79
C MET A 1 4.93 -17.74 3.90
N SER A 2 5.09 -16.99 2.81
CA SER A 2 5.63 -15.62 2.89
C SER A 2 4.50 -14.68 3.32
N ILE A 3 4.75 -13.81 4.30
CA ILE A 3 3.79 -12.81 4.76
C ILE A 3 4.18 -11.47 4.12
N ASN A 4 3.23 -10.87 3.42
CA ASN A 4 3.39 -9.60 2.70
C ASN A 4 2.20 -8.70 3.01
N ILE A 5 2.42 -7.65 3.77
CA ILE A 5 1.39 -6.74 4.28
C ILE A 5 1.73 -5.34 3.77
N TYR A 6 0.74 -4.68 3.16
CA TYR A 6 0.85 -3.36 2.54
C TYR A 6 -0.47 -2.61 2.68
N GLU A 7 -0.79 -2.24 3.92
CA GLU A 7 -2.14 -1.85 4.29
C GLU A 7 -2.17 -0.50 5.00
N ILE A 8 -3.20 0.28 4.71
CA ILE A 8 -3.60 1.44 5.50
C ILE A 8 -5.07 1.22 5.90
N HIS A 9 -5.33 1.19 7.19
CA HIS A 9 -6.67 1.16 7.74
C HIS A 9 -7.06 2.56 8.19
N LEU A 10 -8.20 3.06 7.74
CA LEU A 10 -8.71 4.39 8.04
C LEU A 10 -10.02 4.28 8.83
N GLN A 11 -10.10 4.89 10.00
CA GLN A 11 -11.25 4.78 10.89
C GLN A 11 -12.42 5.65 10.40
N THR A 12 -13.11 5.22 9.35
CA THR A 12 -14.24 5.91 8.74
C THR A 12 -15.19 4.93 8.07
N ASP A 13 -16.44 5.35 7.88
CA ASP A 13 -17.47 4.69 7.06
C ASP A 13 -17.56 5.27 5.63
N LYS A 14 -16.79 6.32 5.32
CA LYS A 14 -16.87 7.09 4.06
C LYS A 14 -16.06 6.46 2.91
N VAL A 15 -16.27 5.18 2.63
CA VAL A 15 -15.51 4.43 1.60
C VAL A 15 -15.49 5.13 0.24
N SER A 16 -16.62 5.69 -0.20
CA SER A 16 -16.72 6.37 -1.50
C SER A 16 -15.86 7.64 -1.57
N ASP A 17 -15.66 8.34 -0.45
CA ASP A 17 -14.82 9.53 -0.41
C ASP A 17 -13.34 9.16 -0.35
N VAL A 18 -13.00 8.09 0.37
CA VAL A 18 -11.64 7.51 0.35
C VAL A 18 -11.24 7.14 -1.08
N ILE A 19 -12.12 6.45 -1.82
CA ILE A 19 -11.90 6.10 -3.23
C ILE A 19 -11.61 7.35 -4.09
N LYS A 20 -12.36 8.44 -3.90
CA LYS A 20 -12.14 9.70 -4.64
C LYS A 20 -10.78 10.32 -4.34
N VAL A 21 -10.35 10.33 -3.07
CA VAL A 21 -9.05 10.89 -2.66
C VAL A 21 -7.92 10.06 -3.27
N LEU A 22 -7.98 8.73 -3.18
CA LEU A 22 -6.98 7.84 -3.76
C LEU A 22 -6.91 7.96 -5.30
N ALA A 23 -8.07 8.00 -5.98
CA ALA A 23 -8.14 8.20 -7.41
C ALA A 23 -7.57 9.57 -7.83
N TYR A 24 -7.89 10.63 -7.09
CA TYR A 24 -7.33 11.95 -7.32
C TYR A 24 -5.81 11.96 -7.14
N ARG A 25 -5.29 11.33 -6.10
CA ARG A 25 -3.84 11.20 -5.85
C ARG A 25 -3.13 10.48 -7.00
N LEU A 26 -3.61 9.31 -7.43
CA LEU A 26 -3.05 8.61 -8.59
C LEU A 26 -3.07 9.50 -9.84
N SER A 27 -4.17 10.23 -10.06
CA SER A 27 -4.26 11.13 -11.21
C SER A 27 -3.23 12.26 -11.18
N LYS A 28 -2.83 12.73 -10.00
CA LYS A 28 -1.79 13.75 -9.84
C LYS A 28 -0.40 13.21 -10.09
N ILE A 29 -0.11 12.03 -9.55
CA ILE A 29 1.19 11.37 -9.70
C ILE A 29 1.43 11.03 -11.18
N TYR A 30 0.46 10.36 -11.82
CA TYR A 30 0.64 9.82 -13.17
C TYR A 30 0.12 10.73 -14.29
N ARG A 31 -0.59 11.81 -13.95
CA ARG A 31 -1.23 12.73 -14.92
C ARG A 31 -2.23 12.02 -15.84
N GLU A 32 -2.89 10.99 -15.33
CA GLU A 32 -3.85 10.15 -16.05
C GLU A 32 -5.06 9.86 -15.17
N ASN A 33 -6.24 9.69 -15.78
CA ASN A 33 -7.42 9.30 -14.99
C ASN A 33 -7.32 7.80 -14.65
N PRO A 34 -7.35 7.42 -13.36
CA PRO A 34 -7.36 6.02 -12.98
C PRO A 34 -8.67 5.35 -13.40
N GLU A 35 -8.57 4.07 -13.72
CA GLU A 35 -9.71 3.17 -13.83
C GLU A 35 -10.17 2.77 -12.43
N ILE A 36 -11.49 2.76 -12.21
CA ILE A 36 -12.11 2.29 -10.98
C ILE A 36 -13.02 1.12 -11.33
N VAL A 37 -12.76 -0.04 -10.74
CA VAL A 37 -13.54 -1.26 -10.93
C VAL A 37 -14.01 -1.75 -9.57
N THR A 38 -15.30 -2.02 -9.44
CA THR A 38 -15.93 -2.49 -8.19
C THR A 38 -16.16 -3.99 -8.24
N ASP A 39 -16.42 -4.58 -7.08
CA ASP A 39 -16.76 -5.99 -6.91
C ASP A 39 -15.71 -6.97 -7.45
N GLN A 40 -14.43 -6.69 -7.20
CA GLN A 40 -13.32 -7.49 -7.71
C GLN A 40 -12.73 -8.42 -6.65
N LEU A 41 -12.42 -9.63 -7.10
CA LEU A 41 -11.51 -10.58 -6.44
C LEU A 41 -10.21 -10.56 -7.25
N GLU A 42 -9.36 -9.56 -7.01
CA GLU A 42 -8.11 -9.41 -7.75
C GLU A 42 -6.92 -9.71 -6.84
N ASP A 43 -6.02 -10.57 -7.35
CA ASP A 43 -4.71 -10.77 -6.75
C ASP A 43 -3.81 -9.62 -7.19
N ILE A 44 -3.60 -8.66 -6.29
CA ILE A 44 -2.67 -7.56 -6.56
C ILE A 44 -1.29 -8.04 -6.13
N ASP A 45 -0.36 -8.06 -7.07
CA ASP A 45 1.04 -8.24 -6.75
C ASP A 45 1.59 -6.93 -6.16
N PHE A 46 1.91 -6.97 -4.86
CA PHE A 46 2.17 -5.77 -4.07
C PHE A 46 3.62 -5.26 -4.12
N PHE A 47 4.50 -5.90 -4.89
CA PHE A 47 5.94 -5.60 -4.96
C PHE A 47 6.40 -5.01 -6.30
N GLN A 48 5.57 -4.16 -6.89
CA GLN A 48 5.83 -3.77 -8.27
C GLN A 48 6.56 -2.43 -8.40
N LYS A 49 6.31 -1.49 -7.50
CA LYS A 49 6.66 -0.07 -7.72
C LYS A 49 7.07 0.65 -6.44
N GLU A 50 7.88 1.69 -6.59
CA GLU A 50 8.23 2.59 -5.48
C GLU A 50 7.02 3.46 -5.11
N GLU A 51 6.35 4.03 -6.10
CA GLU A 51 5.09 4.76 -5.92
C GLU A 51 3.88 3.88 -6.26
N PRO A 52 2.80 3.89 -5.46
CA PRO A 52 1.62 3.10 -5.75
C PRO A 52 0.99 3.49 -7.10
N SER A 53 0.73 2.50 -7.96
CA SER A 53 -0.07 2.68 -9.18
C SER A 53 -1.44 2.00 -9.10
N CYS A 54 -1.66 1.22 -8.05
CA CYS A 54 -2.85 0.44 -7.80
C CYS A 54 -3.21 0.49 -6.31
N PHE A 55 -4.48 0.70 -6.02
CA PHE A 55 -5.06 0.55 -4.69
C PHE A 55 -6.23 -0.44 -4.75
N ALA A 56 -6.36 -1.29 -3.74
CA ALA A 56 -7.60 -2.01 -3.44
C ALA A 56 -8.23 -1.43 -2.17
N VAL A 57 -9.52 -1.13 -2.21
CA VAL A 57 -10.24 -0.49 -1.11
C VAL A 57 -11.46 -1.33 -0.74
N ALA A 58 -11.62 -1.64 0.55
CA ALA A 58 -12.77 -2.36 1.08
C ALA A 58 -13.09 -1.91 2.51
N SER A 59 -14.33 -2.13 2.96
CA SER A 59 -14.74 -1.93 4.36
C SER A 59 -14.82 -3.29 5.05
N LEU A 60 -13.66 -3.78 5.52
CA LEU A 60 -13.55 -5.12 6.10
C LEU A 60 -13.98 -5.17 7.57
N TYR A 61 -13.70 -4.11 8.33
CA TYR A 61 -13.97 -4.05 9.76
C TYR A 61 -14.96 -2.92 10.07
N GLU A 62 -15.68 -3.04 11.19
CA GLU A 62 -16.67 -2.05 11.61
C GLU A 62 -16.01 -0.67 11.78
N ASN A 63 -16.52 0.34 11.07
CA ASN A 63 -15.98 1.71 11.04
C ASN A 63 -14.55 1.83 10.51
N TRP A 64 -14.07 0.85 9.73
CA TRP A 64 -12.76 0.92 9.06
C TRP A 64 -12.87 0.72 7.55
N VAL A 65 -12.11 1.52 6.82
CA VAL A 65 -11.79 1.30 5.41
C VAL A 65 -10.36 0.79 5.33
N THR A 66 -10.17 -0.40 4.79
CA THR A 66 -8.86 -1.00 4.49
C THR A 66 -8.45 -0.64 3.08
N ILE A 67 -7.23 -0.16 2.92
CA ILE A 67 -6.60 0.22 1.66
C ILE A 67 -5.34 -0.63 1.51
N ARG A 68 -5.26 -1.44 0.45
CA ARG A 68 -4.02 -2.12 0.05
C ARG A 68 -3.37 -1.40 -1.12
N HIS A 69 -2.04 -1.44 -1.22
CA HIS A 69 -1.29 -0.72 -2.25
C HIS A 69 -0.11 -1.52 -2.80
N ASN A 70 0.16 -1.40 -4.10
CA ASN A 70 1.21 -2.19 -4.78
C ASN A 70 2.63 -1.60 -4.71
N SER A 71 2.89 -0.80 -3.69
CA SER A 71 4.19 -0.19 -3.44
C SER A 71 4.97 -0.96 -2.38
N PHE A 72 6.26 -1.16 -2.63
CA PHE A 72 7.20 -1.71 -1.66
C PHE A 72 7.69 -0.67 -0.64
N GLU A 73 7.32 0.61 -0.81
CA GLU A 73 7.70 1.71 0.09
C GLU A 73 6.62 2.00 1.14
N LYS A 74 7.07 2.49 2.30
CA LYS A 74 6.19 2.94 3.40
C LYS A 74 5.38 4.16 2.96
N GLN A 75 4.06 4.04 2.95
CA GLN A 75 3.16 5.10 2.47
C GLN A 75 2.81 6.16 3.54
N VAL A 76 3.81 6.61 4.30
CA VAL A 76 3.66 7.52 5.46
C VAL A 76 2.97 8.83 5.07
N SER A 77 3.32 9.38 3.90
CA SER A 77 2.72 10.62 3.40
C SER A 77 1.24 10.47 3.08
N LEU A 78 0.83 9.29 2.56
CA LEU A 78 -0.55 8.97 2.28
C LEU A 78 -1.35 8.77 3.56
N ALA A 79 -0.82 8.03 4.54
CA ALA A 79 -1.47 7.83 5.83
C ALA A 79 -1.68 9.16 6.58
N ASN A 80 -0.68 10.05 6.56
CA ASN A 80 -0.83 11.42 7.07
C ASN A 80 -1.94 12.18 6.32
N GLU A 81 -1.89 12.24 4.99
CA GLU A 81 -2.91 12.93 4.19
C GLU A 81 -4.33 12.43 4.51
N LEU A 82 -4.54 11.12 4.55
CA LEU A 82 -5.84 10.54 4.85
C LEU A 82 -6.30 10.87 6.26
N SER A 83 -5.43 10.72 7.27
CA SER A 83 -5.79 11.07 8.66
C SER A 83 -6.20 12.54 8.82
N GLN A 84 -5.57 13.43 8.06
CA GLN A 84 -5.88 14.87 8.07
C GLN A 84 -7.17 15.19 7.32
N VAL A 85 -7.31 14.69 6.07
CA VAL A 85 -8.45 14.99 5.20
C VAL A 85 -9.76 14.51 5.82
N PHE A 86 -9.73 13.34 6.46
CA PHE A 86 -10.92 12.76 7.09
C PHE A 86 -11.06 13.13 8.56
N ASN A 87 -10.03 13.71 9.20
CA ASN A 87 -9.96 13.97 10.63
C ASN A 87 -10.24 12.70 11.47
N VAL A 88 -9.49 11.64 11.18
CA VAL A 88 -9.64 10.30 11.76
C VAL A 88 -8.29 9.67 12.04
N THR A 89 -8.30 8.54 12.75
CA THR A 89 -7.12 7.70 12.91
C THR A 89 -6.84 6.92 11.62
N ALA A 90 -5.58 6.90 11.18
CA ALA A 90 -5.10 5.97 10.17
C ALA A 90 -4.00 5.09 10.76
N ILE A 91 -4.03 3.78 10.46
CA ILE A 91 -3.00 2.82 10.86
C ILE A 91 -2.38 2.27 9.59
N GLN A 92 -1.08 2.49 9.40
CA GLN A 92 -0.30 1.88 8.33
C GLN A 92 0.38 0.64 8.89
N ALA A 93 0.20 -0.50 8.21
CA ALA A 93 0.87 -1.76 8.50
C ALA A 93 1.61 -2.22 7.25
N MET A 94 2.91 -2.47 7.39
CA MET A 94 3.76 -2.98 6.33
C MET A 94 4.66 -4.07 6.89
N GLY A 95 4.70 -5.23 6.23
CA GLY A 95 5.45 -6.38 6.72
C GLY A 95 5.92 -7.28 5.59
N GLN A 96 7.16 -7.74 5.65
CA GLN A 96 7.77 -8.65 4.69
C GLN A 96 8.58 -9.71 5.43
N SER A 97 8.05 -10.92 5.54
CA SER A 97 8.71 -11.97 6.32
C SER A 97 9.96 -12.56 5.65
N THR A 98 10.21 -12.29 4.37
CA THR A 98 11.40 -12.81 3.67
C THR A 98 12.67 -12.04 3.99
N VAL A 99 12.53 -10.79 4.41
CA VAL A 99 13.61 -9.86 4.76
C VAL A 99 13.42 -9.29 6.17
N ASP A 100 12.58 -9.95 6.98
CA ASP A 100 12.38 -9.65 8.39
C ASP A 100 12.12 -8.16 8.68
N THR A 101 11.38 -7.50 7.78
CA THR A 101 11.13 -6.05 7.82
C THR A 101 9.67 -5.77 8.13
N TYR A 102 9.44 -5.04 9.23
CA TYR A 102 8.13 -4.72 9.76
C TYR A 102 8.06 -3.23 10.15
N HIS A 103 6.96 -2.61 9.76
CA HIS A 103 6.67 -1.23 10.05
C HIS A 103 5.19 -1.06 10.37
N LEU A 104 4.91 -0.46 11.52
CA LEU A 104 3.57 -0.05 11.90
C LEU A 104 3.60 1.41 12.32
N SER A 105 2.62 2.20 11.88
CA SER A 105 2.47 3.58 12.34
C SER A 105 1.01 3.97 12.49
N VAL A 106 0.73 4.76 13.52
CA VAL A 106 -0.59 5.35 13.80
C VAL A 106 -0.50 6.85 13.53
N HIS A 107 -1.48 7.36 12.80
CA HIS A 107 -1.54 8.73 12.31
C HIS A 107 -2.83 9.40 12.75
N GLN A 108 -2.73 10.64 13.20
CA GLN A 108 -3.86 11.49 13.57
C GLN A 108 -3.55 12.94 13.15
N ASP A 109 -4.54 13.61 12.55
CA ASP A 109 -4.42 15.01 12.10
C ASP A 109 -3.14 15.28 11.28
N GLY A 110 -2.81 14.36 10.37
CA GLY A 110 -1.65 14.51 9.47
C GLY A 110 -0.29 14.24 10.10
N LYS A 111 -0.24 13.64 11.29
CA LYS A 111 1.00 13.37 12.02
C LYS A 111 1.05 11.95 12.55
N ILE A 112 2.25 11.38 12.59
CA ILE A 112 2.52 10.13 13.29
C ILE A 112 2.41 10.38 14.80
N VAL A 113 1.57 9.61 15.49
CA VAL A 113 1.42 9.65 16.95
C VAL A 113 2.07 8.46 17.64
N ARG A 114 2.27 7.36 16.91
CA ARG A 114 2.99 6.15 17.36
C ARG A 114 3.60 5.45 16.15
N SER A 115 4.81 4.92 16.26
CA SER A 115 5.38 4.05 15.22
C SER A 115 6.36 3.04 15.76
N PHE A 116 6.46 1.92 15.04
CA PHE A 116 7.41 0.84 15.21
C PHE A 116 8.09 0.57 13.86
N ASN A 117 9.39 0.36 13.87
CA ASN A 117 10.17 0.04 12.70
C ASN A 117 11.28 -0.94 13.09
N CYS A 118 11.32 -2.09 12.44
CA CYS A 118 12.29 -3.15 12.67
C CYS A 118 12.61 -3.83 11.33
N GLY A 119 13.86 -4.21 11.09
CA GLY A 119 14.29 -4.88 9.86
C GLY A 119 15.63 -4.38 9.33
N GLU A 120 15.84 -4.50 8.02
CA GLU A 120 17.14 -4.24 7.36
C GLU A 120 17.66 -2.81 7.56
N ASP A 121 16.76 -1.84 7.73
CA ASP A 121 17.09 -0.41 7.84
C ASP A 121 17.36 0.06 9.27
N THR A 122 17.27 -0.83 10.27
CA THR A 122 17.28 -0.45 11.69
C THR A 122 18.20 -1.34 12.53
N ASN A 123 18.85 -0.76 13.55
CA ASN A 123 19.57 -1.53 14.55
C ASN A 123 18.65 -1.83 15.74
N GLY A 124 17.92 -2.94 15.68
CA GLY A 124 16.89 -3.29 16.65
C GLY A 124 15.56 -2.57 16.39
N LEU A 125 14.71 -2.48 17.40
CA LEU A 125 13.41 -1.83 17.30
C LEU A 125 13.53 -0.32 17.48
N GLU A 126 13.16 0.43 16.44
CA GLU A 126 12.94 1.87 16.54
C GLU A 126 11.48 2.18 16.89
N CYS A 127 11.26 2.96 17.95
CA CYS A 127 9.95 3.41 18.38
C CYS A 127 9.87 4.94 18.43
N ALA A 128 8.73 5.50 18.02
CA ALA A 128 8.41 6.91 18.24
C ALA A 128 7.00 7.09 18.80
N GLY A 129 6.76 8.20 19.49
CA GLY A 129 5.46 8.50 20.10
C GLY A 129 5.23 7.84 21.46
N ALA A 130 4.15 8.25 22.14
CA ALA A 130 3.78 7.71 23.44
C ALA A 130 3.05 6.36 23.26
N PRO A 131 3.36 5.34 24.08
CA PRO A 131 2.69 4.05 23.98
C PRO A 131 1.20 4.16 24.32
N PHE A 132 0.39 3.38 23.62
CA PHE A 132 -1.02 3.18 23.96
C PHE A 132 -1.17 2.42 25.29
N PRO A 133 -2.31 2.55 25.99
CA PRO A 133 -2.52 1.88 27.29
C PRO A 133 -2.47 0.35 27.25
N PHE A 134 -2.66 -0.27 26.09
CA PHE A 134 -2.61 -1.72 25.90
C PHE A 134 -1.19 -2.22 25.57
N GLU A 135 -0.24 -1.34 25.25
CA GLU A 135 1.12 -1.74 24.90
C GLU A 135 1.86 -2.22 26.15
N ALA A 136 2.51 -3.39 26.04
CA ALA A 136 3.46 -3.84 27.04
C ALA A 136 4.73 -2.99 26.97
N PRO A 137 5.39 -2.69 28.11
CA PRO A 137 6.71 -2.07 28.09
C PRO A 137 7.71 -2.97 27.37
N ILE A 138 8.58 -2.36 26.56
CA ILE A 138 9.67 -3.05 25.86
C ILE A 138 10.92 -2.89 26.72
N ASP A 139 11.37 -3.99 27.34
CA ASP A 139 12.48 -3.97 28.31
C ASP A 139 13.85 -3.77 27.66
N ASP A 140 14.04 -4.25 26.42
CA ASP A 140 15.30 -4.16 25.68
C ASP A 140 15.07 -3.96 24.17
N PRO A 141 14.80 -2.72 23.72
CA PRO A 141 14.47 -2.43 22.33
C PRO A 141 15.62 -2.71 21.35
N GLU A 142 16.88 -2.71 21.80
CA GLU A 142 18.03 -3.00 20.94
C GLU A 142 18.07 -4.48 20.51
N ASN A 143 17.62 -5.39 21.39
CA ASN A 143 17.58 -6.83 21.13
C ASN A 143 16.17 -7.35 20.85
N TYR A 144 15.15 -6.49 20.97
CA TYR A 144 13.77 -6.85 20.65
C TYR A 144 13.55 -6.87 19.14
N PHE A 145 13.03 -7.98 18.63
CA PHE A 145 12.65 -8.13 17.24
C PHE A 145 11.13 -8.01 17.13
N TYR A 146 10.67 -6.88 16.57
CA TYR A 146 9.24 -6.66 16.32
C TYR A 146 8.84 -7.34 15.03
N ASP A 147 7.92 -8.31 15.13
CA ASP A 147 7.54 -9.18 14.03
C ASP A 147 6.06 -9.06 13.62
N TYR A 148 5.60 -10.01 12.80
CA TYR A 148 4.21 -10.09 12.37
C TYR A 148 3.24 -10.28 13.54
N GLU A 149 3.56 -11.13 14.51
CA GLU A 149 2.66 -11.45 15.62
C GLU A 149 2.46 -10.21 16.51
N ASP A 150 3.52 -9.45 16.75
CA ASP A 150 3.45 -8.18 17.46
C ASP A 150 2.58 -7.16 16.72
N MET A 151 2.79 -7.03 15.41
CA MET A 151 2.01 -6.14 14.56
C MET A 151 0.54 -6.52 14.51
N HIS A 152 0.26 -7.82 14.41
CA HIS A 152 -1.09 -8.36 14.42
C HIS A 152 -1.78 -8.12 15.77
N ALA A 153 -1.11 -8.43 16.89
CA ALA A 153 -1.61 -8.19 18.23
C ALA A 153 -1.89 -6.69 18.49
N PHE A 154 -1.04 -5.79 17.97
CA PHE A 154 -1.29 -4.36 18.03
C PHE A 154 -2.58 -3.98 17.29
N CYS A 155 -2.75 -4.42 16.04
CA CYS A 155 -3.93 -4.14 15.22
C CYS A 155 -5.23 -4.73 15.81
N GLN A 156 -5.16 -5.90 16.46
CA GLN A 156 -6.32 -6.52 17.12
C GLN A 156 -6.92 -5.64 18.22
N ASN A 157 -6.11 -4.82 18.90
CA ASN A 157 -6.62 -3.86 19.89
C ASN A 157 -7.51 -2.76 19.27
N PHE A 158 -7.46 -2.58 17.95
CA PHE A 158 -8.34 -1.71 17.16
C PHE A 158 -9.48 -2.48 16.45
N GLY A 159 -9.60 -3.79 16.67
CA GLY A 159 -10.55 -4.65 15.97
C GLY A 159 -10.20 -4.92 14.51
N ILE A 160 -8.90 -4.82 14.16
CA ILE A 160 -8.39 -5.05 12.81
C ILE A 160 -7.64 -6.37 12.78
N GLU A 161 -8.04 -7.25 11.86
CA GLU A 161 -7.30 -8.45 11.51
C GLU A 161 -6.40 -8.15 10.31
N LEU A 162 -5.09 -8.41 10.38
CA LEU A 162 -4.21 -8.13 9.24
C LEU A 162 -4.36 -9.20 8.16
N VAL A 163 -4.59 -8.79 6.92
CA VAL A 163 -4.79 -9.72 5.80
C VAL A 163 -3.42 -10.18 5.29
N THR A 164 -3.09 -11.44 5.52
CA THR A 164 -1.80 -12.05 5.11
C THR A 164 -1.86 -12.68 3.73
N ASP A 165 -3.04 -13.17 3.32
CA ASP A 165 -3.33 -13.67 1.96
C ASP A 165 -4.57 -12.96 1.40
N ALA A 166 -4.44 -12.36 0.21
CA ALA A 166 -5.55 -11.74 -0.50
C ALA A 166 -6.69 -12.73 -0.80
N ASN A 167 -6.37 -14.03 -0.90
CA ASN A 167 -7.27 -15.08 -1.32
C ASN A 167 -7.98 -15.79 -0.16
N GLU A 168 -7.47 -15.69 1.07
CA GLU A 168 -8.04 -16.43 2.21
C GLU A 168 -9.47 -15.97 2.54
N GLU A 169 -9.77 -14.68 2.35
CA GLU A 169 -11.06 -14.12 2.77
C GLU A 169 -12.06 -13.83 1.64
N LYS A 170 -11.70 -14.01 0.36
CA LYS A 170 -12.54 -13.59 -0.80
C LYS A 170 -13.12 -12.18 -0.61
N ASN A 171 -12.30 -11.28 -0.08
CA ASN A 171 -12.71 -9.92 0.18
C ASN A 171 -13.10 -9.23 -1.13
N ILE A 172 -14.24 -8.56 -1.14
CA ILE A 172 -14.74 -7.85 -2.31
C ILE A 172 -14.10 -6.45 -2.30
N TRP A 173 -13.26 -6.19 -3.30
CA TRP A 173 -12.49 -4.94 -3.39
C TRP A 173 -13.04 -4.00 -4.46
N THR A 174 -12.89 -2.70 -4.20
CA THR A 174 -12.86 -1.69 -5.26
C THR A 174 -11.42 -1.41 -5.64
N ILE A 175 -11.08 -1.65 -6.91
CA ILE A 175 -9.74 -1.48 -7.46
C ILE A 175 -9.64 -0.12 -8.14
N ILE A 176 -8.60 0.63 -7.82
CA ILE A 176 -8.27 1.94 -8.41
C ILE A 176 -6.88 1.81 -9.01
N ARG A 177 -6.75 1.91 -10.35
CA ARG A 177 -5.45 1.68 -11.02
C ARG A 177 -5.21 2.57 -12.21
N ILE A 178 -3.94 2.89 -12.46
CA ILE A 178 -3.53 3.50 -13.73
C ILE A 178 -3.44 2.41 -14.79
N LYS A 179 -4.07 2.63 -15.95
CA LYS A 179 -3.97 1.70 -17.08
C LYS A 179 -2.53 1.69 -17.56
N GLU A 180 -1.89 0.52 -17.51
CA GLU A 180 -0.60 0.37 -18.17
C GLU A 180 -0.79 0.58 -19.67
N LYS A 181 -0.14 1.62 -20.21
CA LYS A 181 -0.10 1.81 -21.66
C LYS A 181 0.60 0.59 -22.23
N SER A 182 -0.10 -0.14 -23.10
CA SER A 182 0.53 -1.17 -23.92
C SER A 182 1.82 -0.60 -24.51
N VAL A 183 2.96 -1.24 -24.27
CA VAL A 183 4.22 -0.87 -24.91
C VAL A 183 3.97 -0.94 -26.40
N GLN A 184 3.76 0.21 -27.05
CA GLN A 184 3.80 0.25 -28.49
C GLN A 184 5.22 -0.11 -28.86
N GLU A 185 5.43 -1.33 -29.34
CA GLU A 185 6.66 -1.71 -30.00
C GLU A 185 6.96 -0.60 -31.00
N LYS A 186 7.99 0.21 -30.72
CA LYS A 186 8.47 1.17 -31.69
C LYS A 186 8.79 0.35 -32.95
N PRO A 187 8.14 0.61 -34.09
CA PRO A 187 8.53 -0.08 -35.31
C PRO A 187 10.03 0.15 -35.48
N SER A 188 10.78 -0.94 -35.52
CA SER A 188 12.24 -0.93 -35.61
C SER A 188 12.64 0.08 -36.68
N PHE A 189 13.51 1.02 -36.34
CA PHE A 189 14.04 2.01 -37.29
C PHE A 189 14.60 1.33 -38.55
N LEU A 190 15.10 0.09 -38.40
CA LEU A 190 15.57 -0.75 -39.50
C LEU A 190 14.45 -1.27 -40.43
N ALA A 191 13.22 -1.45 -39.92
CA ALA A 191 12.06 -1.80 -40.74
C ALA A 191 11.58 -0.61 -41.59
N SER A 192 11.58 0.59 -41.02
CA SER A 192 11.26 1.84 -41.73
C SER A 192 12.28 2.18 -42.81
N VAL A 193 13.56 1.91 -42.56
CA VAL A 193 14.64 2.11 -43.53
C VAL A 193 14.60 1.07 -44.65
N LYS A 194 14.35 -0.21 -44.36
CA LYS A 194 14.20 -1.24 -45.41
C LYS A 194 13.06 -0.95 -46.39
N ALA A 195 11.93 -0.43 -45.91
CA ALA A 195 10.79 -0.07 -46.76
C ALA A 195 11.11 1.11 -47.71
N LEU A 196 11.97 2.04 -47.31
CA LEU A 196 12.44 3.16 -48.14
C LEU A 196 13.42 2.73 -49.23
N PHE A 197 14.26 1.71 -48.97
CA PHE A 197 15.26 1.24 -49.93
C PHE A 197 14.81 0.05 -50.79
N SER A 198 13.73 -0.66 -50.43
CA SER A 198 13.16 -1.74 -51.25
C SER A 198 12.30 -1.25 -52.44
N GLY A 199 12.00 0.05 -52.50
CA GLY A 199 11.24 0.66 -53.60
C GLY A 199 12.05 1.02 -54.85
N ALA A 200 13.39 0.93 -54.80
CA ALA A 200 14.26 1.41 -55.88
C ALA A 200 14.75 0.33 -56.86
N ALA A 201 14.34 -0.93 -56.70
CA ALA A 201 14.79 -2.04 -57.55
C ALA A 201 13.63 -2.69 -58.31
N LYS A 202 12.90 -1.91 -59.12
CA LYS A 202 12.13 -2.40 -60.27
C LYS A 202 12.17 -1.36 -61.40
N GLN A 203 13.23 -1.41 -62.18
CA GLN A 203 13.22 -1.08 -63.61
C GLN A 203 14.02 -2.16 -64.34
#